data_AF-A0ABD5N0J7-F1
#
_entry.id   AF-A0ABD5N0J7-F1
#
_cell.length_a   1.000
_cell.length_b   1.000
_cell.length_c   1.000
_cell.angle_alpha   90.00
_cell.angle_beta   90.00
_cell.angle_gamma   90.00
#
_symmetry.space_group_name_H-M   'P 1'
#
loop_
_entity.id
_entity.type
_entity.pdbx_description
1 polymer ?
#
loop_
_entity_poly.entity_id
_entity_poly.type
_entity_poly.pdbx_seq_one_letter_code
_entity_poly.pdbx_strand_id
1 'polypeptide(L)'
;MTKVITTASFRGGTGKSTIICNLSSYLSSLGMKVILIDADIISPGVHAIFGLDHSNFSKTLTDYLEGNADINDIVYDISSNINLAEETLFLVPSSISQGDIANLLLNKHSVKLSKVISNLSKKYNPDFIFVDTHPGINEDMLVISGSTDILFNVVRPDNQDYQGLEVSSNISKKLGVTSFVILNKVHPKMNRNKLISNVKSAFKIPVAGALPFSDDLMLSQSQYVFSDEHPDHALSNEIRNIADRVFNIRPKKHLEIMHEILEVTSKGISPEKFDSKQRSSNKYQKYTNDLIKRGFINIVTPNGKKLLKTSSKGQKYLKKYKIIRKFVDNFRL
;
A
#
# COMPACT_ATOMS: atom_id res chain seq x y z
N MET A 1 11.52 8.43 6.47
CA MET A 1 10.97 9.55 5.68
C MET A 1 9.69 9.03 5.08
N THR A 2 8.55 9.58 5.51
CA THR A 2 7.22 9.23 5.03
C THR A 2 7.15 9.37 3.51
N LYS A 3 6.58 8.38 2.82
CA LYS A 3 6.33 8.48 1.38
C LYS A 3 4.86 8.77 1.12
N VAL A 4 4.55 9.82 0.36
CA VAL A 4 3.19 10.22 0.02
C VAL A 4 2.83 9.71 -1.37
N ILE A 5 1.74 8.96 -1.46
CA ILE A 5 1.23 8.36 -2.69
C ILE A 5 -0.19 8.85 -2.93
N THR A 6 -0.39 9.46 -4.09
CA THR A 6 -1.69 9.99 -4.50
C THR A 6 -2.18 9.21 -5.70
N THR A 7 -3.48 8.89 -5.71
CA THR A 7 -4.12 8.38 -6.94
C THR A 7 -4.74 9.52 -7.72
N ALA A 8 -4.71 9.44 -9.04
CA ALA A 8 -5.40 10.35 -9.93
C ALA A 8 -6.05 9.59 -11.08
N SER A 9 -7.15 10.12 -11.60
CA SER A 9 -7.86 9.56 -12.74
C SER A 9 -8.61 10.67 -13.43
N PHE A 10 -8.67 10.66 -14.76
CA PHE A 10 -9.45 11.66 -15.49
C PHE A 10 -10.97 11.50 -15.28
N ARG A 11 -11.43 10.29 -14.96
CA ARG A 11 -12.85 9.96 -14.84
C ARG A 11 -13.17 9.16 -13.59
N GLY A 12 -14.42 9.27 -13.15
CA GLY A 12 -14.99 8.41 -12.11
C GLY A 12 -15.08 6.95 -12.56
N GLY A 13 -15.14 6.03 -11.58
CA GLY A 13 -15.32 4.60 -11.84
C GLY A 13 -14.11 3.85 -12.43
N THR A 14 -12.93 4.49 -12.43
CA THR A 14 -11.65 3.88 -12.86
C THR A 14 -11.06 2.91 -11.82
N GLY A 15 -11.50 2.99 -10.56
CA GLY A 15 -11.12 2.07 -9.47
C GLY A 15 -10.03 2.58 -8.52
N LYS A 16 -9.82 3.90 -8.43
CA LYS A 16 -8.82 4.52 -7.52
C LYS A 16 -8.95 4.05 -6.08
N SER A 17 -10.12 4.26 -5.47
CA SER A 17 -10.43 3.90 -4.09
C SER A 17 -10.20 2.41 -3.83
N THR A 18 -10.67 1.54 -4.73
CA THR A 18 -10.43 0.09 -4.63
C THR A 18 -8.94 -0.23 -4.62
N ILE A 19 -8.18 0.29 -5.59
CA ILE A 19 -6.75 0.01 -5.71
C ILE A 19 -5.98 0.51 -4.48
N ILE A 20 -6.25 1.75 -4.05
CA ILE A 20 -5.53 2.37 -2.94
C ILE A 20 -5.84 1.72 -1.59
N CYS A 21 -7.09 1.26 -1.37
CA CYS A 21 -7.45 0.51 -0.17
C CYS A 21 -6.72 -0.84 -0.12
N ASN A 22 -6.70 -1.56 -1.23
CA ASN A 22 -6.02 -2.86 -1.31
C ASN A 22 -4.50 -2.72 -1.20
N LEU A 23 -3.89 -1.68 -1.78
CA LEU A 23 -2.46 -1.39 -1.58
C LEU A 23 -2.17 -1.02 -0.11
N SER A 24 -2.99 -0.17 0.50
CA SER A 24 -2.85 0.23 1.90
C SER A 24 -2.93 -0.96 2.84
N SER A 25 -3.92 -1.83 2.65
CA SER A 25 -4.07 -3.05 3.46
C SER A 25 -2.87 -3.99 3.28
N TYR A 26 -2.46 -4.27 2.04
CA TYR A 26 -1.30 -5.13 1.78
C TYR A 26 -0.03 -4.61 2.48
N LEU A 27 0.27 -3.32 2.36
CA LEU A 27 1.44 -2.72 3.01
C LEU A 27 1.35 -2.78 4.55
N SER A 28 0.16 -2.56 5.10
CA SER A 28 -0.08 -2.64 6.55
C SER A 28 0.08 -4.08 7.07
N SER A 29 -0.36 -5.08 6.30
CA SER A 29 -0.14 -6.51 6.59
C SER A 29 1.34 -6.88 6.67
N LEU A 30 2.19 -6.18 5.91
CA LEU A 30 3.65 -6.34 5.96
C LEU A 30 4.29 -5.59 7.15
N GLY A 31 3.52 -4.74 7.81
CA GLY A 31 3.90 -4.06 9.04
C GLY A 31 4.36 -2.65 8.88
N MET A 32 4.12 -2.09 7.70
CA MET A 32 4.31 -0.69 7.44
C MET A 32 3.19 0.08 8.12
N LYS A 33 3.52 1.23 8.72
CA LYS A 33 2.51 2.15 9.24
C LYS A 33 1.96 2.98 8.09
N VAL A 34 0.67 2.83 7.81
CA VAL A 34 -0.02 3.44 6.68
C VAL A 34 -1.12 4.35 7.17
N ILE A 35 -1.20 5.56 6.59
CA ILE A 35 -2.37 6.43 6.74
C ILE A 35 -3.03 6.57 5.37
N LEU A 36 -4.30 6.23 5.27
CA LEU A 36 -5.11 6.42 4.08
C LEU A 36 -6.06 7.60 4.28
N ILE A 37 -5.99 8.58 3.40
CA ILE A 37 -6.81 9.78 3.41
C ILE A 37 -7.85 9.67 2.30
N ASP A 38 -9.14 9.71 2.66
CA ASP A 38 -10.23 9.87 1.71
C ASP A 38 -10.40 11.37 1.41
N ALA A 39 -9.73 11.86 0.37
CA ALA A 39 -9.82 13.25 -0.08
C ALA A 39 -10.86 13.46 -1.19
N ASP A 40 -11.70 12.47 -1.51
CA ASP A 40 -12.89 12.65 -2.36
C ASP A 40 -14.07 13.14 -1.51
N ILE A 41 -14.00 14.39 -1.05
CA ILE A 41 -15.01 14.99 -0.16
C ILE A 41 -16.40 15.08 -0.84
N ILE A 42 -16.43 15.13 -2.18
CA ILE A 42 -17.66 15.23 -2.97
C ILE A 42 -18.39 13.88 -2.98
N SER A 43 -17.65 12.77 -3.03
CA SER A 43 -18.21 11.43 -3.12
C SER A 43 -17.37 10.44 -2.30
N PRO A 44 -17.34 10.58 -0.96
CA PRO A 44 -16.53 9.74 -0.09
C PRO A 44 -16.97 8.28 -0.16
N GLY A 45 -16.02 7.35 -0.06
CA GLY A 45 -16.34 5.94 -0.27
C GLY A 45 -15.28 4.95 0.21
N VAL A 46 -14.14 5.44 0.74
CA VAL A 46 -13.07 4.58 1.23
C VAL A 46 -13.54 3.76 2.45
N HIS A 47 -14.29 4.38 3.36
CA HIS A 47 -14.78 3.75 4.58
C HIS A 47 -15.61 2.48 4.30
N ALA A 48 -16.47 2.52 3.28
CA ALA A 48 -17.31 1.38 2.90
C ALA A 48 -16.48 0.14 2.51
N ILE A 49 -15.34 0.33 1.84
CA ILE A 49 -14.42 -0.77 1.46
C ILE A 49 -13.82 -1.47 2.68
N PHE A 50 -13.73 -0.78 3.82
CA PHE A 50 -13.28 -1.37 5.09
C PHE A 50 -14.45 -1.89 5.94
N GLY A 51 -15.67 -1.98 5.39
CA GLY A 51 -16.86 -2.43 6.13
C GLY A 51 -17.31 -1.43 7.20
N LEU A 52 -16.94 -0.16 7.06
CA LEU A 52 -17.30 0.92 7.98
C LEU A 52 -18.42 1.77 7.38
N ASP A 53 -19.20 2.42 8.24
CA ASP A 53 -20.20 3.41 7.89
C ASP A 53 -19.89 4.78 8.55
N HIS A 54 -20.69 5.79 8.22
CA HIS A 54 -20.49 7.13 8.76
C HIS A 54 -20.67 7.23 10.29
N SER A 55 -21.42 6.31 10.92
CA SER A 55 -21.62 6.30 12.37
C SER A 55 -20.36 5.87 13.13
N ASN A 56 -19.41 5.23 12.45
CA ASN A 56 -18.10 4.90 13.02
C ASN A 56 -17.21 6.12 13.23
N PHE A 57 -17.55 7.29 12.67
CA PHE A 57 -16.70 8.48 12.70
C PHE A 57 -17.44 9.66 13.33
N SER A 58 -16.87 10.22 14.40
CA SER A 58 -17.38 11.42 15.05
C SER A 58 -17.04 12.70 14.27
N LYS A 59 -15.87 12.71 13.62
CA LYS A 59 -15.32 13.83 12.87
C LYS A 59 -14.58 13.31 11.64
N THR A 60 -14.55 14.12 10.60
CA THR A 60 -13.98 13.75 9.30
C THR A 60 -13.03 14.82 8.78
N LEU A 61 -12.30 14.50 7.72
CA LEU A 61 -11.47 15.46 6.99
C LEU A 61 -12.25 16.73 6.65
N THR A 62 -13.53 16.59 6.29
CA THR A 62 -14.43 17.72 6.00
C THR A 62 -14.53 18.68 7.20
N ASP A 63 -14.78 18.16 8.40
CA ASP A 63 -14.83 18.96 9.63
C ASP A 63 -13.51 19.71 9.88
N TYR A 64 -12.37 19.04 9.71
CA TYR A 64 -11.06 19.65 9.88
C TYR A 64 -10.81 20.78 8.87
N LEU A 65 -11.18 20.55 7.61
CA LEU A 65 -11.02 21.55 6.56
C LEU A 65 -11.95 22.76 6.77
N GLU A 66 -13.10 22.57 7.40
CA GLU A 66 -14.02 23.65 7.81
C GLU A 66 -13.58 24.34 9.11
N GLY A 67 -12.63 23.78 9.86
CA GLY A 67 -12.14 24.33 11.14
C GLY A 67 -12.92 23.86 12.37
N ASN A 68 -13.72 22.80 12.22
CA ASN A 68 -14.61 22.24 13.23
C ASN A 68 -14.04 20.98 13.92
N ALA A 69 -12.78 20.64 13.67
CA ALA A 69 -12.08 19.50 14.25
C ALA A 69 -10.56 19.71 14.25
N ASP A 70 -9.87 19.06 15.17
CA ASP A 70 -8.41 18.95 15.16
C ASP A 70 -7.95 17.72 14.40
N ILE A 71 -6.64 17.67 14.07
CA ILE A 71 -6.05 16.57 13.29
C ILE A 71 -6.20 15.21 13.98
N ASN A 72 -6.29 15.18 15.31
CA ASN A 72 -6.46 13.94 16.07
C ASN A 72 -7.87 13.37 15.98
N ASP A 73 -8.85 14.25 15.82
CA ASP A 73 -10.26 13.85 15.88
C ASP A 73 -10.67 13.10 14.61
N ILE A 74 -9.86 13.21 13.55
CA ILE A 74 -10.18 12.70 12.21
C ILE A 74 -9.32 11.50 11.81
N VAL A 75 -8.45 10.98 12.70
CA VAL A 75 -7.55 9.86 12.40
C VAL A 75 -7.99 8.65 13.22
N TYR A 76 -8.46 7.62 12.52
CA TYR A 76 -8.99 6.40 13.14
C TYR A 76 -8.09 5.22 12.84
N ASP A 77 -7.68 4.47 13.86
CA ASP A 77 -7.04 3.17 13.64
C ASP A 77 -8.12 2.16 13.23
N ILE A 78 -7.97 1.60 12.03
CA ILE A 78 -8.89 0.62 11.46
C ILE A 78 -8.22 -0.76 11.28
N SER A 79 -7.04 -0.96 11.90
CA SER A 79 -6.26 -2.19 11.75
C SER A 79 -7.05 -3.41 12.19
N SER A 80 -7.80 -3.32 13.29
CA SER A 80 -8.60 -4.42 13.84
C SER A 80 -9.79 -4.79 12.95
N ASN A 81 -10.36 -3.83 12.20
CA ASN A 81 -11.47 -4.08 11.27
C ASN A 81 -11.11 -5.05 10.14
N ILE A 82 -9.82 -5.16 9.82
CA ILE A 82 -9.29 -6.06 8.78
C ILE A 82 -8.25 -7.04 9.33
N ASN A 83 -8.35 -7.39 10.62
CA ASN A 83 -7.50 -8.40 11.29
C ASN A 83 -5.98 -8.14 11.18
N LEU A 84 -5.57 -6.88 11.12
CA LEU A 84 -4.16 -6.48 11.13
C LEU A 84 -3.67 -6.18 12.56
N ALA A 85 -2.35 -6.12 12.70
CA ALA A 85 -1.74 -5.65 13.95
C ALA A 85 -2.15 -4.19 14.23
N GLU A 86 -2.45 -3.87 15.48
CA GLU A 86 -2.81 -2.52 15.91
C GLU A 86 -1.78 -1.48 15.45
N GLU A 87 -2.24 -0.26 15.21
CA GLU A 87 -1.46 0.89 14.76
C GLU A 87 -0.72 0.69 13.42
N THR A 88 -1.22 -0.19 12.54
CA THR A 88 -0.63 -0.38 11.20
C THR A 88 -1.40 0.32 10.10
N LEU A 89 -2.73 0.42 10.17
CA LEU A 89 -3.56 1.11 9.19
C LEU A 89 -4.48 2.13 9.85
N PHE A 90 -4.30 3.39 9.48
CA PHE A 90 -5.16 4.48 9.89
C PHE A 90 -5.98 5.00 8.70
N LEU A 91 -7.22 5.38 8.96
CA LEU A 91 -8.12 6.03 8.02
C LEU A 91 -8.38 7.48 8.46
N VAL A 92 -8.28 8.39 7.51
CA VAL A 92 -8.79 9.75 7.61
C VAL A 92 -10.01 9.84 6.68
N PRO A 93 -11.23 9.59 7.19
CA PRO A 93 -12.44 9.55 6.38
C PRO A 93 -12.86 10.98 5.99
N SER A 94 -13.60 11.12 4.90
CA SER A 94 -14.34 12.34 4.58
C SER A 94 -15.85 12.10 4.64
N SER A 95 -16.59 13.18 4.75
CA SER A 95 -18.05 13.19 4.70
C SER A 95 -18.53 14.24 3.71
N ILE A 96 -19.73 14.04 3.17
CA ILE A 96 -20.39 15.07 2.37
C ILE A 96 -20.70 16.24 3.31
N SER A 97 -20.22 17.45 3.00
CA SER A 97 -20.53 18.64 3.81
C SER A 97 -22.04 18.85 3.86
N GLN A 98 -22.56 19.16 5.04
CA GLN A 98 -23.97 19.55 5.23
C GLN A 98 -24.22 21.01 4.81
N GLY A 99 -23.17 21.78 4.52
CA GLY A 99 -23.27 23.15 4.00
C GLY A 99 -23.62 23.22 2.51
N ASP A 100 -23.83 24.43 1.99
CA ASP A 100 -24.05 24.66 0.55
C ASP A 100 -22.91 24.03 -0.27
N ILE A 101 -23.25 23.11 -1.17
CA ILE A 101 -22.31 22.48 -2.11
C ILE A 101 -21.49 23.53 -2.88
N ALA A 102 -22.07 24.72 -3.10
CA ALA A 102 -21.37 25.86 -3.67
C ALA A 102 -20.15 26.32 -2.85
N ASN A 103 -20.23 26.30 -1.51
CA ASN A 103 -19.11 26.67 -0.64
C ASN A 103 -17.98 25.63 -0.71
N LEU A 104 -18.29 24.34 -0.82
CA LEU A 104 -17.26 23.29 -1.05
C LEU A 104 -16.48 23.55 -2.35
N LEU A 105 -17.17 23.98 -3.41
CA LEU A 105 -16.55 24.25 -4.72
C LEU A 105 -15.74 25.56 -4.75
N LEU A 106 -16.09 26.53 -3.90
CA LEU A 106 -15.44 27.85 -3.84
C LEU A 106 -14.28 27.91 -2.83
N ASN A 107 -14.29 27.05 -1.82
CA ASN A 107 -13.29 27.05 -0.76
C ASN A 107 -12.02 26.33 -1.21
N LYS A 108 -10.86 26.96 -0.96
CA LYS A 108 -9.50 26.46 -1.27
C LYS A 108 -9.08 25.28 -0.38
N HIS A 109 -9.87 24.22 -0.34
CA HIS A 109 -9.64 23.04 0.49
C HIS A 109 -8.32 22.33 0.19
N SER A 110 -7.85 22.38 -1.06
CA SER A 110 -6.59 21.78 -1.47
C SER A 110 -5.34 22.36 -0.80
N VAL A 111 -5.30 23.67 -0.57
CA VAL A 111 -4.18 24.28 0.18
C VAL A 111 -4.11 23.72 1.59
N LYS A 112 -5.26 23.50 2.23
CA LYS A 112 -5.35 22.91 3.56
C LYS A 112 -4.96 21.42 3.57
N LEU A 113 -5.19 20.69 2.49
CA LEU A 113 -4.84 19.26 2.39
C LEU A 113 -3.32 19.01 2.41
N SER A 114 -2.51 19.87 1.79
CA SER A 114 -1.04 19.78 1.91
C SER A 114 -0.57 19.93 3.37
N LYS A 115 -1.24 20.80 4.14
CA LYS A 115 -1.01 20.97 5.58
C LYS A 115 -1.45 19.73 6.38
N VAL A 116 -2.56 19.10 6.02
CA VAL A 116 -3.00 17.82 6.59
C VAL A 116 -1.91 16.77 6.41
N ILE A 117 -1.42 16.55 5.19
CA ILE A 117 -0.34 15.58 4.90
C ILE A 117 0.91 15.88 5.74
N SER A 118 1.33 17.15 5.81
CA SER A 118 2.48 17.58 6.61
C SER A 118 2.30 17.29 8.11
N ASN A 119 1.12 17.59 8.65
CA ASN A 119 0.78 17.38 10.05
C ASN A 119 0.74 15.89 10.40
N LEU A 120 0.10 15.08 9.55
CA LEU A 120 0.04 13.62 9.71
C LEU A 120 1.44 13.00 9.68
N SER A 121 2.26 13.41 8.71
CA SER A 121 3.65 12.96 8.58
C SER A 121 4.47 13.25 9.85
N LYS A 122 4.38 14.48 10.39
CA LYS A 122 5.11 14.87 11.60
C LYS A 122 4.61 14.17 12.86
N LYS A 123 3.29 14.01 13.00
CA LYS A 123 2.67 13.55 14.24
C LYS A 123 2.65 12.04 14.38
N TYR A 124 2.29 11.34 13.31
CA TYR A 124 2.13 9.89 13.33
C TYR A 124 3.37 9.15 12.82
N ASN A 125 4.29 9.86 12.14
CA ASN A 125 5.50 9.31 11.53
C ASN A 125 5.24 7.99 10.76
N PRO A 126 4.27 7.96 9.83
CA PRO A 126 3.96 6.75 9.07
C PRO A 126 5.03 6.47 8.01
N ASP A 127 5.12 5.22 7.57
CA ASP A 127 5.93 4.86 6.40
C ASP A 127 5.30 5.38 5.11
N PHE A 128 3.97 5.29 5.02
CA PHE A 128 3.20 5.68 3.84
C PHE A 128 1.99 6.54 4.20
N ILE A 129 1.75 7.57 3.39
CA ILE A 129 0.47 8.29 3.34
C ILE A 129 -0.13 8.07 1.96
N PHE A 130 -1.30 7.46 1.90
CA PHE A 130 -2.10 7.30 0.69
C PHE A 130 -3.19 8.37 0.63
N VAL A 131 -3.39 8.96 -0.54
CA VAL A 131 -4.43 9.97 -0.78
C VAL A 131 -5.33 9.50 -1.93
N ASP A 132 -6.59 9.19 -1.60
CA ASP A 132 -7.64 8.95 -2.58
C ASP A 132 -8.27 10.28 -2.98
N THR A 133 -8.39 10.55 -4.27
CA THR A 133 -8.79 11.87 -4.77
C THR A 133 -10.08 11.82 -5.59
N HIS A 134 -10.76 12.96 -5.67
CA HIS A 134 -11.85 13.13 -6.63
C HIS A 134 -11.34 12.95 -8.08
N PRO A 135 -12.08 12.28 -8.98
CA PRO A 135 -11.72 12.20 -10.38
C PRO A 135 -11.66 13.58 -11.05
N GLY A 136 -10.84 13.68 -12.09
CA GLY A 136 -10.64 14.89 -12.88
C GLY A 136 -9.25 15.45 -12.69
N ILE A 137 -8.96 16.47 -13.50
CA ILE A 137 -7.73 17.25 -13.41
C ILE A 137 -8.17 18.64 -12.97
N ASN A 138 -8.19 18.85 -11.66
CA ASN A 138 -8.64 20.07 -11.02
C ASN A 138 -7.49 20.75 -10.27
N GLU A 139 -7.76 21.92 -9.68
CA GLU A 139 -6.77 22.64 -8.86
C GLU A 139 -6.26 21.78 -7.69
N ASP A 140 -7.12 20.92 -7.13
CA ASP A 140 -6.74 20.06 -6.02
C ASP A 140 -5.65 19.06 -6.40
N MET A 141 -5.73 18.49 -7.60
CA MET A 141 -4.68 17.64 -8.13
C MET A 141 -3.34 18.37 -8.24
N LEU A 142 -3.34 19.64 -8.65
CA LEU A 142 -2.10 20.44 -8.77
C LEU A 142 -1.47 20.70 -7.40
N VAL A 143 -2.27 21.06 -6.41
CA VAL A 143 -1.77 21.37 -5.07
C VAL A 143 -1.30 20.09 -4.36
N ILE A 144 -2.06 18.99 -4.44
CA ILE A 144 -1.69 17.70 -3.83
C ILE A 144 -0.42 17.16 -4.47
N SER A 145 -0.23 17.35 -5.77
CA SER A 145 0.98 16.93 -6.50
C SER A 145 2.25 17.52 -5.89
N GLY A 146 2.21 18.76 -5.38
CA GLY A 146 3.37 19.38 -4.70
C GLY A 146 3.76 18.71 -3.37
N SER A 147 2.88 17.90 -2.79
CA SER A 147 3.13 17.10 -1.57
C SER A 147 3.18 15.60 -1.86
N THR A 148 3.25 15.19 -3.12
CA THR A 148 3.18 13.80 -3.57
C THR A 148 4.55 13.32 -4.04
N ASP A 149 5.05 12.22 -3.48
CA ASP A 149 6.26 11.56 -3.97
C ASP A 149 5.96 10.69 -5.20
N ILE A 150 4.84 9.97 -5.16
CA ILE A 150 4.40 9.06 -6.22
C ILE A 150 2.95 9.33 -6.61
N LEU A 151 2.71 9.61 -7.89
CA LEU A 151 1.37 9.73 -8.46
C LEU A 151 0.99 8.47 -9.25
N PHE A 152 -0.07 7.79 -8.83
CA PHE A 152 -0.69 6.70 -9.57
C PHE A 152 -1.83 7.18 -10.46
N ASN A 153 -1.57 7.21 -11.77
CA ASN A 153 -2.60 7.45 -12.78
C ASN A 153 -3.37 6.16 -13.05
N VAL A 154 -4.59 6.06 -12.52
CA VAL A 154 -5.47 4.92 -12.72
C VAL A 154 -6.32 5.15 -13.96
N VAL A 155 -6.18 4.26 -14.94
CA VAL A 155 -6.83 4.38 -16.26
C VAL A 155 -7.38 3.04 -16.70
N ARG A 156 -8.52 3.04 -17.40
CA ARG A 156 -9.03 1.87 -18.11
C ARG A 156 -8.44 1.81 -19.53
N PRO A 157 -8.44 0.64 -20.18
CA PRO A 157 -8.17 0.51 -21.61
C PRO A 157 -9.25 1.17 -22.50
N ASP A 158 -9.44 2.47 -22.34
CA ASP A 158 -10.44 3.28 -23.00
C ASP A 158 -9.81 4.57 -23.55
N ASN A 159 -10.28 5.01 -24.73
CA ASN A 159 -9.70 6.17 -25.41
C ASN A 159 -9.86 7.47 -24.62
N GLN A 160 -10.94 7.62 -23.86
CA GLN A 160 -11.20 8.85 -23.10
C GLN A 160 -10.34 8.88 -21.83
N ASP A 161 -10.11 7.73 -21.20
CA ASP A 161 -9.15 7.62 -20.10
C ASP A 161 -7.71 7.89 -20.59
N TYR A 162 -7.34 7.47 -21.80
CA TYR A 162 -6.03 7.76 -22.40
C TYR A 162 -5.83 9.25 -22.75
N GLN A 163 -6.84 9.94 -23.25
CA GLN A 163 -6.78 11.40 -23.45
C GLN A 163 -6.55 12.13 -22.12
N GLY A 164 -7.25 11.69 -21.07
CA GLY A 164 -7.05 12.20 -19.72
C GLY A 164 -5.64 11.94 -19.17
N LEU A 165 -5.09 10.75 -19.44
CA LEU A 165 -3.72 10.40 -19.08
C LEU A 165 -2.71 11.33 -19.74
N GLU A 166 -2.93 11.72 -21.00
CA GLU A 166 -2.04 12.67 -21.69
C GLU A 166 -1.94 14.00 -20.94
N VAL A 167 -3.09 14.57 -20.56
CA VAL A 167 -3.13 15.83 -19.79
C VAL A 167 -2.47 15.66 -18.42
N SER A 168 -2.82 14.60 -17.70
CA SER A 168 -2.23 14.30 -16.39
C SER A 168 -0.70 14.13 -16.47
N SER A 169 -0.22 13.39 -17.48
CA SER A 169 1.20 13.13 -17.70
C SER A 169 2.01 14.41 -17.90
N ASN A 170 1.46 15.34 -18.67
CA ASN A 170 2.08 16.62 -18.93
C ASN A 170 2.17 17.47 -17.66
N ILE A 171 1.13 17.43 -16.82
CA ILE A 171 1.10 18.11 -15.52
C ILE A 171 2.12 17.49 -14.57
N SER A 172 2.10 16.17 -14.38
CA SER A 172 3.05 15.49 -13.49
C SER A 172 4.50 15.78 -13.88
N LYS A 173 4.79 15.79 -15.19
CA LYS A 173 6.12 16.10 -15.72
C LYS A 173 6.53 17.55 -15.44
N LYS A 174 5.62 18.51 -15.61
CA LYS A 174 5.88 19.94 -15.29
C LYS A 174 6.11 20.16 -13.80
N LEU A 175 5.41 19.42 -12.95
CA LEU A 175 5.54 19.48 -11.49
C LEU A 175 6.70 18.64 -10.94
N GLY A 176 7.39 17.87 -11.78
CA GLY A 176 8.50 17.01 -11.35
C GLY A 176 8.09 15.82 -10.47
N VAL A 177 6.81 15.46 -10.46
CA VAL A 177 6.29 14.36 -9.65
C VAL A 177 6.55 13.03 -10.34
N THR A 178 7.07 12.06 -9.58
CA THR A 178 7.26 10.70 -10.10
C THR A 178 5.89 10.07 -10.34
N SER A 179 5.58 9.71 -11.59
CA SER A 179 4.28 9.17 -11.95
C SER A 179 4.40 7.75 -12.51
N PHE A 180 3.39 6.94 -12.19
CA PHE A 180 3.19 5.63 -12.79
C PHE A 180 1.76 5.49 -13.30
N VAL A 181 1.57 4.65 -14.30
CA VAL A 181 0.24 4.25 -14.77
C VAL A 181 -0.16 2.91 -14.14
N ILE A 182 -1.39 2.82 -13.67
CA ILE A 182 -2.06 1.55 -13.34
C ILE A 182 -3.20 1.36 -14.34
N LEU A 183 -3.05 0.37 -15.22
CA LEU A 183 -4.13 -0.04 -16.12
C LEU A 183 -5.12 -0.90 -15.32
N ASN A 184 -6.36 -0.46 -15.17
CA ASN A 184 -7.39 -1.21 -14.46
C ASN A 184 -8.48 -1.73 -15.40
N LYS A 185 -9.21 -2.76 -14.97
CA LYS A 185 -10.29 -3.38 -15.75
C LYS A 185 -9.81 -3.88 -17.12
N VAL A 186 -8.60 -4.45 -17.19
CA VAL A 186 -8.08 -5.04 -18.42
C VAL A 186 -8.88 -6.30 -18.74
N HIS A 187 -9.66 -6.25 -19.81
CA HIS A 187 -10.51 -7.37 -20.20
C HIS A 187 -9.64 -8.58 -20.59
N PRO A 188 -10.01 -9.83 -20.22
CA PRO A 188 -9.20 -11.03 -20.49
C PRO A 188 -8.86 -11.27 -21.97
N LYS A 189 -9.74 -10.84 -22.89
CA LYS A 189 -9.50 -10.90 -24.35
C LYS A 189 -8.46 -9.90 -24.86
N MET A 190 -8.05 -8.92 -24.05
CA MET A 190 -7.02 -7.94 -24.44
C MET A 190 -5.62 -8.48 -24.15
N ASN A 191 -4.67 -8.19 -25.05
CA ASN A 191 -3.28 -8.53 -24.80
C ASN A 191 -2.66 -7.54 -23.80
N ARG A 192 -2.55 -7.97 -22.54
CA ARG A 192 -1.97 -7.18 -21.43
C ARG A 192 -0.58 -6.62 -21.75
N ASN A 193 0.32 -7.43 -22.29
CA ASN A 193 1.70 -7.00 -22.58
C ASN A 193 1.72 -5.92 -23.67
N LYS A 194 0.89 -6.09 -24.71
CA LYS A 194 0.73 -5.09 -25.77
C LYS A 194 0.13 -3.78 -25.26
N LEU A 195 -0.87 -3.84 -24.37
CA LEU A 195 -1.42 -2.63 -23.74
C LEU A 195 -0.35 -1.89 -22.93
N ILE A 196 0.39 -2.61 -22.10
CA ILE A 196 1.50 -2.04 -21.31
C ILE A 196 2.54 -1.40 -22.22
N SER A 197 2.97 -2.08 -23.30
CA SER A 197 3.97 -1.53 -24.22
C SER A 197 3.48 -0.29 -24.93
N ASN A 198 2.22 -0.29 -25.38
CA ASN A 198 1.62 0.84 -26.09
C ASN A 198 1.49 2.07 -25.19
N VAL A 199 1.03 1.89 -23.94
CA VAL A 199 0.92 3.00 -22.98
C VAL A 199 2.30 3.56 -22.63
N LYS A 200 3.29 2.69 -22.40
CA LYS A 200 4.68 3.11 -22.16
C LYS A 200 5.24 3.90 -23.35
N SER A 201 5.03 3.45 -24.58
CA SER A 201 5.58 4.12 -25.77
C SER A 201 4.87 5.45 -26.05
N ALA A 202 3.55 5.49 -25.92
CA ALA A 202 2.75 6.68 -26.24
C ALA A 202 2.98 7.81 -25.24
N PHE A 203 2.89 7.51 -23.93
CA PHE A 203 2.91 8.54 -22.89
C PHE A 203 4.27 8.73 -22.24
N LYS A 204 5.24 7.83 -22.49
CA LYS A 204 6.58 7.85 -21.88
C LYS A 204 6.54 7.83 -20.34
N ILE A 205 5.50 7.24 -19.76
CA ILE A 205 5.35 7.00 -18.31
C ILE A 205 5.49 5.49 -18.04
N PRO A 206 6.21 5.09 -16.98
CA PRO A 206 6.25 3.69 -16.57
C PRO A 206 4.87 3.20 -16.11
N VAL A 207 4.47 2.03 -16.61
CA VAL A 207 3.29 1.32 -16.12
C VAL A 207 3.69 0.47 -14.91
N ALA A 208 3.11 0.76 -13.74
CA ALA A 208 3.33 0.02 -12.50
C ALA A 208 2.68 -1.36 -12.52
N GLY A 209 1.52 -1.51 -13.18
CA GLY A 209 0.85 -2.80 -13.33
C GLY A 209 -0.41 -2.69 -14.19
N ALA A 210 -0.97 -3.86 -14.50
CA ALA A 210 -2.19 -3.98 -15.29
C ALA A 210 -3.12 -5.00 -14.64
N LEU A 211 -4.15 -4.50 -13.97
CA LEU A 211 -5.12 -5.25 -13.19
C LEU A 211 -6.22 -5.79 -14.12
N PRO A 212 -6.53 -7.09 -14.03
CA PRO A 212 -7.58 -7.69 -14.85
C PRO A 212 -8.96 -7.16 -14.43
N PHE A 213 -9.90 -7.15 -15.37
CA PHE A 213 -11.32 -7.10 -15.02
C PHE A 213 -11.68 -8.34 -14.19
N SER A 214 -12.53 -8.16 -13.18
CA SER A 214 -12.91 -9.22 -12.24
C SER A 214 -14.39 -9.08 -11.89
N ASP A 215 -15.16 -10.12 -12.22
CA ASP A 215 -16.56 -10.23 -11.81
C ASP A 215 -16.66 -10.40 -10.29
N ASP A 216 -15.76 -11.16 -9.67
CA ASP A 216 -15.73 -11.34 -8.21
C ASP A 216 -15.55 -10.02 -7.45
N LEU A 217 -14.70 -9.12 -7.96
CA LEU A 217 -14.55 -7.78 -7.39
C LEU A 217 -15.81 -6.93 -7.58
N MET A 218 -16.53 -7.11 -8.69
CA MET A 218 -17.80 -6.42 -8.89
C MET A 218 -18.87 -6.95 -7.92
N LEU A 219 -18.90 -8.26 -7.70
CA LEU A 219 -19.81 -8.93 -6.77
C LEU A 219 -19.53 -8.59 -5.30
N SER A 220 -18.32 -8.18 -4.95
CA SER A 220 -17.99 -7.75 -3.59
C SER A 220 -18.67 -6.44 -3.17
N GLN A 221 -19.21 -5.67 -4.14
CA GLN A 221 -19.96 -4.43 -3.90
C GLN A 221 -19.25 -3.43 -2.98
N SER A 222 -17.91 -3.42 -3.00
CA SER A 222 -17.09 -2.58 -2.13
C SER A 222 -17.36 -2.77 -0.63
N GLN A 223 -17.77 -3.96 -0.18
CA GLN A 223 -18.07 -4.23 1.24
C GLN A 223 -16.84 -4.64 2.07
N TYR A 224 -15.75 -5.02 1.41
CA TYR A 224 -14.52 -5.47 2.05
C TYR A 224 -13.30 -5.25 1.15
N VAL A 225 -12.11 -5.28 1.75
CA VAL A 225 -10.84 -5.22 1.02
C VAL A 225 -10.65 -6.53 0.25
N PHE A 226 -10.89 -6.47 -1.06
CA PHE A 226 -10.93 -7.66 -1.91
C PHE A 226 -9.69 -8.56 -1.83
N SER A 227 -8.48 -7.99 -1.75
CA SER A 227 -7.22 -8.75 -1.72
C SER A 227 -7.01 -9.51 -0.41
N ASP A 228 -7.70 -9.12 0.65
CA ASP A 228 -7.61 -9.78 1.96
C ASP A 228 -8.53 -11.01 1.98
N GLU A 229 -9.75 -10.88 1.45
CA GLU A 229 -10.72 -11.98 1.32
C GLU A 229 -10.38 -12.95 0.18
N HIS A 230 -9.76 -12.47 -0.90
CA HIS A 230 -9.42 -13.26 -2.08
C HIS A 230 -7.91 -13.22 -2.36
N PRO A 231 -7.06 -13.73 -1.46
CA PRO A 231 -5.61 -13.54 -1.55
C PRO A 231 -4.99 -14.18 -2.79
N ASP A 232 -5.52 -15.32 -3.27
CA ASP A 232 -4.97 -16.04 -4.43
C ASP A 232 -5.52 -15.55 -5.77
N HIS A 233 -6.46 -14.60 -5.77
CA HIS A 233 -7.06 -14.08 -7.00
C HIS A 233 -6.04 -13.30 -7.86
N ALA A 234 -6.20 -13.33 -9.18
CA ALA A 234 -5.27 -12.72 -10.14
C ALA A 234 -5.11 -11.20 -9.92
N LEU A 235 -6.20 -10.52 -9.56
CA LEU A 235 -6.21 -9.11 -9.19
C LEU A 235 -5.36 -8.84 -7.94
N SER A 236 -5.57 -9.60 -6.87
CA SER A 236 -4.84 -9.49 -5.60
C SER A 236 -3.34 -9.75 -5.80
N ASN A 237 -2.99 -10.75 -6.61
CA ASN A 237 -1.61 -11.00 -7.03
C ASN A 237 -0.99 -9.79 -7.75
N GLU A 238 -1.70 -9.16 -8.67
CA GLU A 238 -1.17 -8.00 -9.39
C GLU A 238 -1.07 -6.75 -8.50
N ILE A 239 -1.98 -6.56 -7.53
CA ILE A 239 -1.85 -5.51 -6.51
C ILE A 239 -0.56 -5.69 -5.70
N ARG A 240 -0.29 -6.91 -5.23
CA ARG A 240 0.98 -7.22 -4.54
C ARG A 240 2.19 -6.95 -5.43
N ASN A 241 2.14 -7.37 -6.69
CA ASN A 241 3.22 -7.09 -7.65
C ASN A 241 3.44 -5.60 -7.88
N ILE A 242 2.37 -4.78 -7.89
CA ILE A 242 2.48 -3.32 -7.99
C ILE A 242 3.20 -2.78 -6.75
N ALA A 243 2.75 -3.16 -5.54
CA ALA A 243 3.37 -2.72 -4.30
C ALA A 243 4.85 -3.13 -4.20
N ASP A 244 5.16 -4.39 -4.50
CA ASP A 244 6.53 -4.93 -4.45
C ASP A 244 7.46 -4.20 -5.42
N ARG A 245 7.00 -3.93 -6.65
CA ARG A 245 7.78 -3.20 -7.67
C ARG A 245 7.99 -1.73 -7.32
N VAL A 246 6.92 -1.02 -6.93
CA VAL A 246 6.97 0.43 -6.75
C VAL A 246 7.64 0.81 -5.43
N PHE A 247 7.36 0.07 -4.36
CA PHE A 247 7.93 0.36 -3.05
C PHE A 247 9.24 -0.36 -2.79
N ASN A 248 9.73 -1.13 -3.78
CA ASN A 248 10.90 -1.99 -3.65
C ASN A 248 10.80 -2.86 -2.40
N ILE A 249 9.58 -3.29 -2.09
CA ILE A 249 9.33 -4.30 -1.07
C ILE A 249 9.83 -5.57 -1.71
N ARG A 250 11.10 -5.84 -1.44
CA ARG A 250 11.74 -7.03 -1.94
C ARG A 250 10.96 -8.19 -1.33
N PRO A 251 10.31 -9.03 -2.15
CA PRO A 251 9.85 -10.32 -1.66
C PRO A 251 11.10 -10.97 -1.11
N LYS A 252 11.16 -11.16 0.21
CA LYS A 252 12.39 -11.67 0.82
C LYS A 252 12.74 -12.95 0.09
N LYS A 253 13.87 -12.95 -0.63
CA LYS A 253 14.30 -14.13 -1.38
C LYS A 253 14.44 -15.27 -0.39
N HIS A 254 14.28 -16.52 -0.83
CA HIS A 254 14.44 -17.69 0.03
C HIS A 254 15.68 -17.59 0.94
N LEU A 255 16.79 -17.08 0.39
CA LEU A 255 18.05 -16.88 1.10
C LEU A 255 18.00 -15.79 2.20
N GLU A 256 17.24 -14.71 1.99
CA GLU A 256 17.03 -13.62 2.97
C GLU A 256 16.19 -14.10 4.15
N ILE A 257 15.11 -14.83 3.87
CA ILE A 257 14.26 -15.44 4.91
C ILE A 257 15.09 -16.42 5.74
N MET A 258 15.86 -17.30 5.10
CA MET A 258 16.77 -18.20 5.80
C MET A 258 17.78 -17.44 6.67
N HIS A 259 18.35 -16.34 6.16
CA HIS A 259 19.30 -15.52 6.92
C HIS A 259 18.67 -14.95 8.19
N GLU A 260 17.50 -14.33 8.09
CA GLU A 260 16.81 -13.75 9.25
C GLU A 260 16.46 -14.81 10.29
N ILE A 261 15.89 -15.94 9.87
CA ILE A 261 15.54 -17.04 10.77
C ILE A 261 16.81 -17.48 11.52
N LEU A 262 17.92 -17.70 10.80
CA LEU A 262 19.19 -18.11 11.41
C LEU A 262 19.82 -17.02 12.29
N GLU A 263 19.62 -15.74 11.98
CA GLU A 263 20.13 -14.64 12.79
C GLU A 263 19.36 -14.51 14.11
N VAL A 264 18.04 -14.62 14.07
CA VAL A 264 17.17 -14.61 15.26
C VAL A 264 17.46 -15.81 16.15
N THR A 265 17.63 -17.01 15.58
CA THR A 265 17.95 -18.21 16.36
C THR A 265 19.42 -18.29 16.80
N SER A 266 20.28 -17.35 16.40
CA SER A 266 21.72 -17.41 16.72
C SER A 266 22.02 -17.29 18.21
N LYS A 267 21.21 -16.52 18.94
CA LYS A 267 21.32 -16.32 20.38
C LYS A 267 20.56 -17.35 21.21
N GLY A 268 19.81 -18.26 20.56
CA GLY A 268 18.88 -19.17 21.21
C GLY A 268 17.58 -18.45 21.58
N ILE A 269 16.45 -18.93 21.06
CA ILE A 269 15.13 -18.34 21.30
C ILE A 269 14.11 -19.45 21.54
N SER A 270 13.14 -19.24 22.44
CA SER A 270 12.07 -20.22 22.63
C SER A 270 11.13 -20.22 21.42
N PRO A 271 10.60 -21.39 21.00
CA PRO A 271 9.66 -21.47 19.87
C PRO A 271 8.48 -20.51 20.00
N GLU A 272 7.87 -20.42 21.19
CA GLU A 272 6.77 -19.50 21.47
C GLU A 272 7.12 -18.02 21.26
N LYS A 273 8.35 -17.61 21.63
CA LYS A 273 8.82 -16.23 21.40
C LYS A 273 9.25 -15.98 19.96
N PHE A 274 9.60 -17.03 19.23
CA PHE A 274 9.93 -16.94 17.82
C PHE A 274 8.66 -16.74 17.00
N ASP A 275 7.62 -17.52 17.29
CA ASP A 275 6.31 -17.42 16.64
C ASP A 275 5.57 -16.10 16.95
N SER A 276 5.76 -15.51 18.14
CA SER A 276 5.15 -14.21 18.47
C SER A 276 5.88 -12.99 17.87
N LYS A 277 7.19 -13.09 17.58
CA LYS A 277 7.99 -11.99 17.00
C LYS A 277 8.01 -11.97 15.46
N GLN A 278 7.78 -13.10 14.81
CA GLN A 278 7.67 -13.17 13.35
C GLN A 278 6.23 -13.52 12.99
N ARG A 279 5.52 -12.49 12.50
CA ARG A 279 4.13 -12.55 11.99
C ARG A 279 3.85 -13.88 11.29
N SER A 280 3.06 -14.72 11.98
CA SER A 280 2.12 -15.79 11.58
C SER A 280 1.91 -16.18 10.10
N SER A 281 2.88 -16.04 9.21
CA SER A 281 2.77 -16.56 7.85
C SER A 281 3.17 -18.03 7.83
N ASN A 282 2.30 -18.89 7.30
CA ASN A 282 2.58 -20.30 7.01
C ASN A 282 3.94 -20.51 6.30
N LYS A 283 4.42 -19.48 5.59
CA LYS A 283 5.69 -19.43 4.88
C LYS A 283 6.91 -19.47 5.82
N TYR A 284 6.95 -18.69 6.92
CA TYR A 284 8.09 -18.69 7.85
C TYR A 284 8.18 -19.99 8.64
N GLN A 285 7.06 -20.54 9.10
CA GLN A 285 7.02 -21.86 9.75
C GLN A 285 7.51 -22.96 8.82
N LYS A 286 7.08 -22.96 7.55
CA LYS A 286 7.57 -23.90 6.53
C LYS A 286 9.09 -23.81 6.35
N TYR A 287 9.65 -22.60 6.30
CA TYR A 287 11.10 -22.40 6.17
C TYR A 287 11.88 -22.77 7.43
N THR A 288 11.37 -22.46 8.62
CA THR A 288 11.99 -22.88 9.89
C THR A 288 12.02 -24.40 10.00
N ASN A 289 10.93 -25.09 9.66
CA ASN A 289 10.89 -26.56 9.63
C ASN A 289 11.87 -27.15 8.62
N ASP A 290 11.98 -26.56 7.43
CA ASP A 290 12.97 -26.97 6.42
C ASP A 290 14.41 -26.74 6.90
N LEU A 291 14.70 -25.63 7.59
CA LEU A 291 16.00 -25.34 8.18
C LEU A 291 16.37 -26.30 9.31
N ILE A 292 15.41 -26.70 10.14
CA ILE A 292 15.59 -27.73 11.17
C ILE A 292 15.88 -29.07 10.50
N LYS A 293 15.06 -29.48 9.53
CA LYS A 293 15.23 -30.74 8.78
C LYS A 293 16.59 -30.81 8.07
N ARG A 294 17.07 -29.68 7.55
CA ARG A 294 18.38 -29.57 6.89
C ARG A 294 19.55 -29.36 7.85
N GLY A 295 19.31 -29.31 9.16
CA GLY A 295 20.33 -29.18 10.20
C GLY A 295 21.00 -27.80 10.29
N PHE A 296 20.35 -26.75 9.80
CA PHE A 296 20.82 -25.37 10.00
C PHE A 296 20.41 -24.80 11.38
N ILE A 297 19.36 -25.36 11.97
CA ILE A 297 18.86 -25.03 13.32
C ILE A 297 18.73 -26.33 14.11
N ASN A 298 19.19 -26.27 15.36
CA ASN A 298 19.02 -27.33 16.33
C ASN A 298 17.98 -26.91 17.38
N ILE A 299 17.19 -27.87 17.83
CA ILE A 299 16.37 -27.70 19.03
C ILE A 299 17.23 -28.16 20.20
N VAL A 300 17.55 -27.24 21.11
CA VAL A 300 18.34 -27.53 22.32
C VAL A 300 17.49 -27.35 23.56
N THR A 301 17.80 -28.09 24.63
CA THR A 301 16.96 -28.10 25.85
C THR A 301 17.76 -27.79 27.11
N PRO A 302 18.42 -26.61 27.20
CA PRO A 302 19.13 -26.24 28.42
C PRO A 302 18.14 -26.03 29.56
N ASN A 303 18.40 -26.66 30.71
CA ASN A 303 17.57 -26.57 31.92
C ASN A 303 16.08 -26.87 31.67
N GLY A 304 15.78 -27.83 30.79
CA GLY A 304 14.42 -28.28 30.49
C GLY A 304 13.61 -27.38 29.54
N LYS A 305 14.16 -26.26 29.06
CA LYS A 305 13.48 -25.32 28.16
C LYS A 305 13.91 -25.51 26.70
N LYS A 306 12.96 -25.77 25.80
CA LYS A 306 13.23 -25.87 24.35
C LYS A 306 13.62 -24.51 23.78
N LEU A 307 14.74 -24.48 23.07
CA LEU A 307 15.23 -23.31 22.32
C LEU A 307 15.60 -23.72 20.89
N LEU A 308 15.23 -22.89 19.93
CA LEU A 308 15.76 -22.92 18.58
C LEU A 308 17.12 -22.23 18.58
N LYS A 309 18.17 -22.96 18.21
CA LYS A 309 19.55 -22.45 18.18
C LYS A 309 20.20 -22.74 16.84
N THR A 310 20.76 -21.72 16.22
CA THR A 310 21.49 -21.85 14.94
C THR A 310 22.68 -22.81 15.11
N SER A 311 22.75 -23.83 14.24
CA SER A 311 23.82 -24.83 14.26
C SER A 311 25.13 -24.27 13.70
N SER A 312 26.22 -25.03 13.81
CA SER A 312 27.50 -24.67 13.17
C SER A 312 27.35 -24.51 11.64
N LYS A 313 26.49 -25.32 11.01
CA LYS A 313 26.12 -25.22 9.59
C LYS A 313 25.35 -23.93 9.30
N GLY A 314 24.39 -23.57 10.16
CA GLY A 314 23.69 -22.27 10.14
C GLY A 314 24.61 -21.06 10.26
N GLN A 315 25.58 -21.11 11.17
CA GLN A 315 26.55 -20.04 11.35
C GLN A 315 27.48 -19.87 10.13
N LYS A 316 27.91 -20.97 9.51
CA LYS A 316 28.67 -20.92 8.25
C LYS A 316 27.85 -20.27 7.12
N TYR A 317 26.56 -20.58 7.04
CA TYR A 317 25.66 -19.94 6.09
C TYR A 317 25.52 -18.44 6.35
N LEU A 318 25.29 -18.00 7.60
CA LEU A 318 25.22 -16.58 7.97
C LEU A 318 26.48 -15.82 7.55
N LYS A 319 27.67 -16.38 7.82
CA LYS A 319 28.95 -15.78 7.40
C LYS A 319 29.05 -15.64 5.88
N LYS A 320 28.71 -16.70 5.14
CA LYS A 320 28.74 -16.69 3.66
C LYS A 320 27.73 -15.69 3.07
N TYR A 321 26.52 -15.63 3.64
CA TYR A 321 25.48 -14.71 3.21
C TYR A 321 25.88 -13.25 3.41
N LYS A 322 26.52 -12.91 4.53
CA LYS A 322 27.05 -11.55 4.78
C LYS A 322 28.10 -11.12 3.74
N ILE A 323 28.92 -12.05 3.26
CA ILE A 323 29.90 -11.80 2.19
C ILE A 323 29.18 -11.53 0.85
N ILE A 324 28.21 -12.37 0.50
CA ILE A 324 27.42 -12.22 -0.73
C ILE A 324 26.65 -10.88 -0.71
N ARG A 325 26.05 -10.52 0.42
CA ARG A 325 25.31 -9.26 0.55
C ARG A 325 26.23 -8.05 0.39
N LYS A 326 27.40 -8.04 1.04
CA LYS A 326 28.42 -6.99 0.83
C LYS A 326 28.86 -6.90 -0.63
N PHE A 327 28.98 -8.02 -1.33
CA PHE A 327 29.30 -8.03 -2.75
C PHE A 327 28.18 -7.41 -3.59
N VAL A 328 26.92 -7.79 -3.37
CA VAL A 328 25.76 -7.21 -4.08
C VAL A 328 25.63 -5.70 -3.81
N ASP A 329 25.78 -5.28 -2.54
CA ASP A 329 25.67 -3.87 -2.14
C ASP A 329 26.80 -3.01 -2.76
N ASN A 330 28.00 -3.57 -2.91
CA ASN A 330 29.14 -2.89 -3.54
C ASN A 330 29.05 -2.77 -5.06
N PHE A 331 28.26 -3.63 -5.73
CA PHE A 331 28.17 -3.68 -7.19
C PHE A 331 26.83 -3.17 -7.78
N ARG A 332 25.89 -2.68 -6.95
CA ARG A 332 24.57 -2.12 -7.36
C ARG A 332 23.91 -2.86 -8.54
N LEU A 333 23.71 -4.18 -8.39
CA LEU A 333 22.77 -4.97 -9.22
C LEU A 333 21.36 -4.95 -8.63
#